data_AF-A0A1Q7JZR7-F1
#
_entry.id   AF-A0A1Q7JZR7-F1
#
_cell.length_a   1.000
_cell.length_b   1.000
_cell.length_c   1.000
_cell.angle_alpha   90.00
_cell.angle_beta   90.00
_cell.angle_gamma   90.00
#
_symmetry.space_group_name_H-M   'P 1'
#
loop_
_entity.id
_entity.type
_entity.pdbx_description
1 polymer ?
#
loop_
_entity_poly.entity_id
_entity_poly.type
_entity_poly.pdbx_seq_one_letter_code
_entity_poly.pdbx_strand_id
1 'polypeptide(L)'
;MVLFVRKDAFIGSGVIERIIAIDGLEDWERNLCLENNWYCKIVFSKLTRFQPIMSVKDTSAAGLNPSVLHGASISRSDALKVERMIPARIII
;
A
#
# COMPACT_ATOMS: atom_id res chain seq x y z
N MET A 1 -5.62 -1.44 5.76
CA MET A 1 -4.19 -1.64 5.44
C MET A 1 -4.08 -1.73 3.94
N VAL A 2 -3.04 -1.16 3.37
CA VAL A 2 -2.76 -1.21 1.92
C VAL A 2 -1.56 -2.11 1.70
N LEU A 3 -1.60 -2.94 0.66
CA LEU A 3 -0.43 -3.69 0.21
C LEU A 3 0.29 -2.92 -0.90
N PHE A 4 1.61 -2.92 -0.82
CA PHE A 4 2.47 -2.40 -1.87
C PHE A 4 2.95 -3.55 -2.74
N VAL A 5 2.68 -3.44 -4.03
CA VAL A 5 3.07 -4.40 -5.04
C VAL A 5 4.05 -3.75 -6.00
N ARG A 6 5.10 -4.48 -6.38
CA ARG A 6 6.01 -4.11 -7.46
C ARG A 6 6.21 -5.31 -8.37
N LYS A 7 5.85 -5.18 -9.65
CA LYS A 7 5.73 -6.32 -10.58
C LYS A 7 4.75 -7.35 -9.99
N ASP A 8 5.16 -8.60 -9.86
CA ASP A 8 4.35 -9.70 -9.31
C ASP A 8 4.72 -10.03 -7.86
N ALA A 9 5.18 -9.06 -7.08
CA ALA A 9 5.61 -9.29 -5.70
C ALA A 9 5.07 -8.23 -4.72
N PHE A 10 4.58 -8.69 -3.57
CA PHE A 10 4.34 -7.87 -2.40
C PHE A 10 5.68 -7.46 -1.77
N ILE A 11 5.87 -6.14 -1.63
CA ILE A 11 7.10 -5.56 -1.09
C ILE A 11 6.91 -4.99 0.33
N GLY A 12 5.66 -4.83 0.76
CA GLY A 12 5.34 -4.27 2.07
C GLY A 12 3.86 -3.97 2.25
N SER A 13 3.56 -3.38 3.40
CA SER A 13 2.22 -2.91 3.79
C SER A 13 2.26 -1.54 4.44
N GLY A 14 1.14 -0.83 4.42
CA GLY A 14 0.95 0.45 5.08
C GLY A 14 -0.39 0.54 5.82
N VAL A 15 -0.38 1.15 7.01
CA VAL A 15 -1.60 1.48 7.76
C VAL A 15 -1.94 2.95 7.47
N ILE A 16 -3.07 3.19 6.81
CA ILE A 16 -3.55 4.55 6.55
C ILE A 16 -3.97 5.18 7.88
N GLU A 17 -3.41 6.32 8.21
CA GLU A 17 -3.83 7.17 9.32
C GLU A 17 -4.99 8.07 8.89
N ARG A 18 -4.81 8.77 7.76
CA ARG A 18 -5.82 9.67 7.19
C ARG A 18 -5.62 9.85 5.69
N ILE A 19 -6.72 10.20 5.02
CA ILE A 19 -6.73 10.62 3.63
C ILE A 19 -7.12 12.09 3.61
N ILE A 20 -6.30 12.92 2.97
CA ILE A 20 -6.53 14.36 2.86
C ILE A 20 -6.94 14.64 1.42
N ALA A 21 -8.16 15.14 1.23
CA ALA A 21 -8.68 15.56 -0.06
C ALA A 21 -7.99 16.86 -0.53
N ILE A 22 -8.07 17.16 -1.84
CA ILE A 22 -7.39 18.29 -2.49
C ILE A 22 -7.67 19.64 -1.81
N ASP A 23 -8.89 19.83 -1.31
CA ASP A 23 -9.32 21.03 -0.60
C ASP A 23 -8.61 21.21 0.76
N GLY A 24 -8.31 20.11 1.44
CA GLY A 24 -7.60 20.07 2.72
C GLY A 24 -6.07 20.08 2.63
N LEU A 25 -5.49 20.18 1.43
CA LEU A 25 -4.04 20.23 1.22
C LEU A 25 -3.47 21.65 1.36
N GLU A 26 -2.20 21.74 1.78
CA GLU A 26 -1.41 22.97 1.65
C GLU A 26 -1.24 23.34 0.16
N ASP A 27 -1.05 24.63 -0.15
CA ASP A 27 -1.06 25.09 -1.55
C ASP A 27 0.01 24.41 -2.43
N TRP A 28 1.21 24.14 -1.90
CA TRP A 28 2.26 23.46 -2.65
C TRP A 28 1.92 21.98 -2.90
N GLU A 29 1.29 21.30 -1.93
CA GLU A 29 0.84 19.91 -2.08
C GLU A 29 -0.30 19.80 -3.08
N ARG A 30 -1.23 20.76 -3.03
CA ARG A 30 -2.33 20.88 -3.98
C ARG A 30 -1.80 21.03 -5.39
N ASN A 31 -0.86 21.95 -5.62
CA ASN A 31 -0.26 22.17 -6.93
C ASN A 31 0.43 20.90 -7.45
N LEU A 32 1.22 20.24 -6.60
CA LEU A 32 1.86 18.97 -6.94
C LEU A 32 0.85 17.89 -7.33
N CYS A 33 -0.26 17.76 -6.59
CA CYS A 33 -1.32 16.83 -6.91
C CYS A 33 -1.98 17.14 -8.26
N LEU A 34 -2.30 18.42 -8.53
CA LEU A 34 -2.94 18.83 -9.79
C LEU A 34 -2.02 18.60 -11.01
N GLU A 35 -0.74 18.93 -10.90
CA GLU A 35 0.26 18.72 -11.97
C GLU A 35 0.40 17.24 -12.35
N ASN A 36 0.21 16.34 -11.39
CA ASN A 36 0.35 14.89 -11.58
C ASN A 36 -1.00 14.16 -11.73
N ASN A 37 -2.11 14.89 -11.81
CA ASN A 37 -3.48 14.34 -11.84
C ASN A 37 -3.75 13.36 -10.68
N TRP A 38 -3.28 13.71 -9.48
CA TRP A 38 -3.57 13.01 -8.23
C TRP A 38 -4.74 13.67 -7.49
N TYR A 39 -5.51 12.86 -6.77
CA TYR A 39 -6.79 13.29 -6.18
C TYR A 39 -6.78 13.41 -4.66
N CYS A 40 -5.72 12.95 -3.98
CA CYS A 40 -5.61 13.05 -2.53
C CYS A 40 -4.17 12.77 -2.07
N LYS A 41 -3.90 13.10 -0.81
CA LYS A 41 -2.71 12.66 -0.07
C LYS A 41 -3.10 11.58 0.92
N ILE A 42 -2.39 10.47 0.91
CA ILE A 42 -2.54 9.40 1.90
C ILE A 42 -1.42 9.52 2.92
N VAL A 43 -1.77 9.66 4.19
CA VAL A 43 -0.83 9.67 5.31
C VAL A 43 -0.85 8.29 5.96
N PHE A 44 0.32 7.67 6.09
CA PHE A 44 0.47 6.37 6.74
C PHE A 44 1.01 6.56 8.16
N SER A 45 0.37 5.91 9.13
CA SER A 45 0.87 5.87 10.53
C SER A 45 1.92 4.79 10.74
N LYS A 46 1.97 3.79 9.85
CA LYS A 46 2.93 2.69 9.91
C LYS A 46 3.26 2.19 8.53
N LEU A 47 4.53 1.95 8.28
CA LEU A 47 5.03 1.27 7.08
C LEU A 47 5.82 0.02 7.46
N THR A 48 5.52 -1.09 6.77
CA THR A 48 6.19 -2.37 6.96
C THR A 48 6.80 -2.82 5.64
N ARG A 49 8.07 -3.22 5.66
CA ARG A 49 8.76 -3.86 4.52
C ARG A 49 8.83 -5.36 4.70
N PHE A 50 8.60 -6.07 3.61
CA PHE A 50 8.70 -7.52 3.52
C PHE A 50 10.12 -7.95 3.13
N GLN A 51 10.74 -8.84 3.93
CA GLN A 51 12.08 -9.36 3.68
C GLN A 51 12.13 -10.88 3.98
N PRO A 52 12.24 -11.75 2.94
CA PRO A 52 12.29 -11.42 1.51
C PRO A 52 10.96 -10.86 0.98
N ILE A 53 10.98 -10.26 -0.22
CA ILE A 53 9.75 -9.89 -0.92
C ILE A 53 8.94 -11.15 -1.25
N MET A 54 7.62 -11.07 -1.25
CA MET A 54 6.73 -12.22 -1.44
C MET A 54 6.13 -12.21 -2.83
N SER A 55 6.22 -13.33 -3.56
CA SER A 55 5.53 -13.47 -4.85
C SER A 55 4.01 -13.48 -4.66
N VAL A 56 3.28 -12.72 -5.49
CA VAL A 56 1.81 -12.72 -5.48
C VAL A 56 1.26 -14.13 -5.75
N LYS A 57 1.96 -14.92 -6.58
CA LYS A 57 1.58 -16.30 -6.91
C LYS A 57 1.58 -17.25 -5.73
N ASP A 58 2.32 -16.92 -4.66
CA ASP A 58 2.44 -17.75 -3.47
C ASP A 58 1.39 -17.38 -2.41
N THR A 59 0.42 -16.54 -2.75
CA THR A 59 -0.60 -16.02 -1.84
C THR A 59 -2.01 -16.33 -2.33
N SER A 60 -3.01 -16.01 -1.50
CA SER A 60 -4.42 -16.03 -1.91
C SER A 60 -4.76 -15.04 -3.03
N ALA A 61 -3.85 -14.13 -3.40
CA ALA A 61 -4.01 -13.23 -4.54
C ALA A 61 -3.48 -13.82 -5.85
N ALA A 62 -3.08 -15.10 -5.88
CA ALA A 62 -2.67 -15.79 -7.10
C ALA A 62 -3.77 -15.72 -8.18
N GLY A 63 -3.38 -15.32 -9.39
CA GLY A 63 -4.31 -15.15 -10.52
C GLY A 63 -4.97 -13.78 -10.62
N LEU A 64 -4.79 -12.90 -9.63
CA LEU A 64 -5.22 -11.50 -9.72
C LEU A 64 -4.20 -10.67 -10.50
N ASN A 65 -4.69 -9.69 -11.27
CA ASN A 65 -3.83 -8.76 -11.99
C ASN A 65 -3.04 -7.88 -10.98
N PRO A 66 -1.71 -7.89 -10.99
CA PRO A 66 -0.89 -7.13 -10.05
C PRO A 66 -1.16 -5.62 -10.07
N SER A 67 -1.58 -5.05 -11.20
CA SER A 67 -1.94 -3.63 -11.28
C SER A 67 -3.16 -3.28 -10.42
N VAL A 68 -4.06 -4.23 -10.23
CA VAL A 68 -5.28 -4.08 -9.41
C VAL A 68 -4.99 -4.29 -7.93
N LEU A 69 -3.86 -4.93 -7.60
CA LEU A 69 -3.43 -5.16 -6.22
C LEU A 69 -2.70 -3.96 -5.60
N HIS A 70 -2.11 -3.09 -6.44
CA HIS A 70 -1.42 -1.90 -5.94
C HIS A 70 -2.43 -0.90 -5.38
N GLY A 71 -2.28 -0.53 -4.10
CA GLY A 71 -3.25 0.34 -3.45
C GLY A 71 -4.56 -0.35 -3.07
N ALA A 72 -4.71 -1.65 -3.34
CA ALA A 72 -5.92 -2.38 -3.01
C ALA A 72 -6.14 -2.41 -1.49
N SER A 73 -7.36 -2.06 -1.08
CA SER A 73 -7.81 -2.36 0.28
C SER A 73 -8.01 -3.85 0.39
N ILE A 74 -7.35 -4.45 1.37
CA ILE A 74 -7.54 -5.85 1.71
C ILE A 74 -8.12 -5.99 3.10
N SER A 75 -8.86 -7.08 3.31
CA SER A 75 -9.40 -7.39 4.63
C SER A 75 -8.26 -7.53 5.65
N ARG A 76 -8.51 -7.15 6.91
CA ARG A 76 -7.53 -7.30 7.98
C ARG A 76 -7.11 -8.77 8.16
N SER A 77 -8.02 -9.71 7.96
CA SER A 77 -7.72 -11.14 8.04
C SER A 77 -6.73 -11.59 6.97
N ASP A 78 -6.87 -11.15 5.73
CA ASP A 78 -5.98 -11.55 4.64
C ASP A 78 -4.63 -10.82 4.73
N ALA A 79 -4.65 -9.57 5.17
CA ALA A 79 -3.47 -8.81 5.55
C ALA A 79 -2.61 -9.57 6.58
N LEU A 80 -3.24 -10.04 7.65
CA LEU A 80 -2.56 -10.79 8.71
C LEU A 80 -2.04 -12.14 8.23
N LYS A 81 -2.71 -12.81 7.28
CA LYS A 81 -2.19 -14.06 6.68
C LYS A 81 -0.89 -13.79 5.93
N VAL A 82 -0.86 -12.75 5.10
CA VAL A 82 0.34 -12.33 4.36
C VAL A 82 1.47 -11.94 5.33
N GLU A 83 1.18 -11.12 6.35
CA GLU A 83 2.20 -10.72 7.34
C GLU A 83 2.74 -11.90 8.16
N ARG A 84 1.95 -12.94 8.43
CA ARG A 84 2.41 -14.14 9.15
C ARG A 84 3.30 -15.05 8.30
N MET A 85 3.19 -14.97 6.97
CA MET A 85 3.94 -15.84 6.07
C MET A 85 5.40 -15.41 5.90
N ILE A 86 5.75 -14.17 6.26
CA ILE A 86 7.08 -13.62 6.02
C ILE A 86 7.58 -12.75 7.17
N PRO A 87 8.91 -12.70 7.39
CA PRO A 87 9.49 -11.68 8.22
C PRO A 87 9.18 -10.29 7.67
N ALA A 88 8.67 -9.43 8.54
CA ALA A 88 8.25 -8.09 8.20
C ALA A 88 8.94 -7.09 9.15
N ARG A 89 9.52 -6.03 8.60
CA ARG A 89 10.23 -5.01 9.37
C ARG A 89 9.48 -3.69 9.32
N ILE A 90 9.14 -3.16 10.49
CA ILE A 90 8.57 -1.81 10.63
C ILE A 90 9.66 -0.80 10.29
N ILE A 91 9.33 0.21 9.48
CA ILE A 91 10.28 1.22 9.01
C ILE A 91 9.91 2.63 9.48
N ILE A 92 8.60 2.89 9.64
CA ILE A 92 8.01 4.10 10.21
C ILE A 92 6.81 3.65 11.04
#